data_AF-A0A1V9Z411-F1
#
_entry.id   AF-A0A1V9Z411-F1
#
_cell.length_a   1.000
_cell.length_b   1.000
_cell.length_c   1.000
_cell.angle_alpha   90.00
_cell.angle_beta   90.00
_cell.angle_gamma   90.00
#
_symmetry.space_group_name_H-M   'P 1'
#
loop_
_entity.id
_entity.type
_entity.pdbx_description
1 polymer ?
#
loop_
_entity_poly.entity_id
_entity_poly.type
_entity_poly.pdbx_seq_one_letter_code
_entity_poly.pdbx_strand_id
1 'polypeptide(L)'
;MGLHYAKRCETVWEKLGVRSVYVAIDVHDATVTWVNSNVSFAIDDIVAATWSPHRHVKLRVQPDAHAMMEFQFQFDSIADLEVFLADVGVNEDSPSVRGSKRRGSFTNRRKSSAGRQSLQL
;
A
#
# COMPACT_ATOMS: atom_id res chain seq x y z
N MET A 1 -3.10 -8.58 10.11
CA MET A 1 -4.27 -7.81 10.55
C MET A 1 -3.82 -6.88 11.65
N GLY A 2 -4.04 -5.58 11.50
CA GLY A 2 -3.52 -4.61 12.44
C GLY A 2 -4.10 -3.22 12.22
N LEU A 3 -4.14 -2.45 13.31
CA LEU A 3 -4.45 -1.03 13.29
C LEU A 3 -3.14 -0.24 13.29
N HIS A 4 -2.94 0.52 12.22
CA HIS A 4 -1.72 1.26 11.95
C HIS A 4 -1.97 2.76 12.08
N TYR A 5 -0.97 3.49 12.57
CA TYR A 5 -1.04 4.94 12.70
C TYR A 5 0.07 5.60 11.88
N ALA A 6 -0.31 6.54 11.02
CA ALA A 6 0.63 7.27 10.18
C ALA A 6 0.24 8.74 10.06
N LYS A 7 1.21 9.59 9.72
CA LYS A 7 0.97 10.97 9.35
C LYS A 7 0.50 11.04 7.90
N ARG A 8 -0.63 11.70 7.66
CA ARG A 8 -1.10 12.01 6.33
C ARG A 8 -0.19 13.04 5.67
N CYS A 9 0.10 12.84 4.39
CA CYS A 9 0.96 13.71 3.59
C CYS A 9 0.30 14.03 2.24
N GLU A 10 -0.95 14.49 2.24
CA GLU A 10 -1.69 14.75 1.00
C GLU A 10 -1.52 16.19 0.54
N THR A 11 -1.65 17.13 1.49
CA THR A 11 -1.56 18.56 1.21
C THR A 11 -0.11 19.08 1.29
N VAL A 12 0.16 20.24 0.68
CA VAL A 12 1.48 20.89 0.74
C VAL A 12 1.85 21.23 2.20
N TRP A 13 0.90 21.70 3.00
CA TRP A 13 1.11 22.04 4.40
C TRP A 13 1.50 20.84 5.26
N GLU A 14 0.89 19.69 4.98
CA GLU A 14 1.23 18.42 5.63
C GLU A 14 2.62 17.92 5.21
N LYS A 15 2.93 18.02 3.92
CA LYS A 15 4.25 17.65 3.38
C LYS A 15 5.38 18.52 3.92
N LEU A 16 5.12 19.80 4.16
CA LEU A 16 6.08 20.74 4.74
C LEU A 16 6.16 20.67 6.28
N GLY A 17 5.37 19.82 6.93
CA GLY A 17 5.37 19.66 8.39
C GLY A 17 4.75 20.83 9.16
N VAL A 18 4.11 21.78 8.47
CA VAL A 18 3.42 22.93 9.09
C VAL A 18 2.15 22.49 9.81
N ARG A 19 1.52 21.40 9.33
CA ARG A 19 0.36 20.76 9.96
C ARG A 19 0.58 19.26 9.96
N SER A 20 0.41 18.61 11.12
CA SER A 20 0.40 17.15 11.19
C SER A 20 -1.03 16.66 11.37
N VAL A 21 -1.50 15.87 10.41
CA VAL A 21 -2.77 15.14 10.50
C VAL A 21 -2.43 13.66 10.57
N TYR A 22 -2.92 12.96 11.57
CA TYR A 22 -2.74 11.52 11.69
C TYR A 22 -3.92 10.78 11.08
N VAL A 23 -3.64 9.64 10.47
CA VAL A 23 -4.62 8.68 9.95
C VAL A 23 -4.42 7.34 10.65
N ALA A 24 -5.54 6.76 11.08
CA ALA A 24 -5.62 5.38 11.49
C ALA A 24 -6.02 4.53 10.27
N ILE A 25 -5.24 3.49 10.01
CA ILE A 25 -5.36 2.58 8.88
C ILE A 25 -5.60 1.19 9.44
N ASP A 26 -6.82 0.67 9.29
CA ASP A 26 -7.18 -0.67 9.72
C ASP A 26 -7.03 -1.64 8.56
N VAL A 27 -6.26 -2.71 8.76
CA VAL A 27 -6.07 -3.79 7.77
C VAL A 27 -6.73 -5.06 8.32
N HIS A 28 -7.89 -5.42 7.75
CA HIS A 28 -8.72 -6.52 8.19
C HIS A 28 -9.31 -7.29 7.00
N ASP A 29 -9.20 -8.63 6.99
CA ASP A 29 -9.86 -9.54 6.04
C ASP A 29 -9.72 -9.08 4.57
N ALA A 30 -8.48 -8.90 4.13
CA ALA A 30 -8.14 -8.43 2.77
C ALA A 30 -8.69 -7.04 2.39
N THR A 31 -9.14 -6.27 3.37
CA THR A 31 -9.64 -4.90 3.20
C THR A 31 -8.72 -3.94 3.95
N VAL A 32 -8.55 -2.74 3.42
CA VAL A 32 -7.85 -1.66 4.11
C VAL A 32 -8.80 -0.47 4.26
N THR A 33 -8.92 0.05 5.49
CA THR A 33 -9.85 1.12 5.86
C THR A 33 -9.12 2.30 6.49
N TRP A 34 -9.31 3.49 5.94
CA TRP A 34 -8.86 4.77 6.48
C TRP A 34 -9.95 5.23 7.44
N VAL A 35 -9.77 4.94 8.73
CA VAL A 35 -10.80 5.11 9.76
C VAL A 35 -11.28 6.56 9.85
N ASN A 36 -10.36 7.52 9.72
CA ASN A 36 -10.68 8.95 9.82
C ASN A 36 -11.57 9.47 8.69
N SER A 37 -11.50 8.86 7.49
CA SER A 37 -12.28 9.28 6.31
C SER A 37 -13.37 8.28 5.94
N ASN A 38 -13.46 7.15 6.66
CA ASN A 38 -14.33 6.02 6.36
C ASN A 38 -14.19 5.53 4.90
N VAL A 39 -12.96 5.61 4.36
CA VAL A 39 -12.65 5.13 3.01
C VAL A 39 -12.09 3.72 3.13
N SER A 40 -12.76 2.76 2.48
CA SER A 40 -12.37 1.36 2.48
C SER A 40 -12.18 0.84 1.06
N PHE A 41 -11.21 -0.03 0.85
CA PHE A 41 -10.98 -0.70 -0.42
C PHE A 41 -10.33 -2.07 -0.18
N ALA A 42 -10.43 -2.97 -1.17
CA ALA A 42 -9.79 -4.27 -1.09
C ALA A 42 -8.27 -4.13 -1.30
N ILE A 43 -7.46 -4.95 -0.65
CA ILE A 43 -6.01 -5.01 -0.89
C ILE A 43 -5.73 -5.28 -2.38
N ASP A 44 -6.59 -6.07 -3.03
CA ASP A 44 -6.50 -6.38 -4.47
C ASP A 44 -6.74 -5.15 -5.37
N ASP A 45 -7.36 -4.08 -4.85
CA ASP A 45 -7.53 -2.82 -5.57
C ASP A 45 -6.24 -1.99 -5.58
N ILE A 46 -5.22 -2.37 -4.80
CA ILE A 46 -3.94 -1.66 -4.76
C ILE A 46 -3.12 -2.01 -6.00
N VAL A 47 -3.05 -1.09 -6.94
CA VAL A 47 -2.34 -1.29 -8.21
C VAL A 47 -0.84 -0.95 -8.13
N ALA A 48 -0.44 -0.13 -7.16
CA ALA A 48 0.96 0.21 -6.93
C ALA A 48 1.21 0.70 -5.51
N ALA A 49 2.29 0.22 -4.89
CA ALA A 49 2.85 0.78 -3.67
C ALA A 49 4.30 1.21 -3.91
N THR A 50 4.65 2.39 -3.41
CA THR A 50 6.02 2.85 -3.33
C THR A 50 6.31 3.29 -1.91
N TRP A 51 7.47 2.93 -1.39
CA TRP A 51 7.93 3.40 -0.10
C TRP A 51 9.39 3.80 -0.14
N SER A 52 9.83 4.51 0.89
CA SER A 52 11.20 5.00 1.00
C SER A 52 11.80 4.66 2.37
N PRO A 53 13.14 4.66 2.49
CA PRO A 53 13.82 4.53 3.78
C PRO A 53 13.42 5.61 4.80
N HIS A 54 12.86 6.73 4.34
CA HIS A 54 12.39 7.84 5.19
C HIS A 54 10.96 7.62 5.73
N ARG A 55 10.45 6.38 5.66
CA ARG A 55 9.14 5.94 6.15
C ARG A 55 7.94 6.50 5.39
N HIS A 56 8.16 7.16 4.26
CA HIS A 56 7.08 7.59 3.38
C HIS A 56 6.54 6.43 2.55
N VAL A 57 5.22 6.36 2.46
CA VAL A 57 4.46 5.43 1.63
C VAL A 57 3.55 6.23 0.71
N LYS A 58 3.45 5.74 -0.52
CA LYS A 58 2.47 6.18 -1.50
C LYS A 58 1.79 4.95 -2.08
N LEU A 59 0.48 4.87 -1.90
CA LEU A 59 -0.39 3.83 -2.46
C LEU A 59 -1.22 4.42 -3.60
N ARG A 60 -1.36 3.66 -4.68
CA ARG A 60 -2.30 3.92 -5.77
C ARG A 60 -3.31 2.80 -5.79
N VAL A 61 -4.59 3.17 -5.76
CA VAL A 61 -5.70 2.25 -5.57
C VAL A 61 -6.72 2.51 -6.68
N GLN A 62 -7.20 1.46 -7.30
CA GLN A 62 -8.23 1.53 -8.33
C GLN A 62 -9.32 0.50 -8.03
N PRO A 63 -10.33 0.87 -7.22
CA PRO A 63 -11.52 0.05 -7.04
C PRO A 63 -12.27 -0.04 -8.38
N ASP A 64 -12.86 -1.20 -8.68
CA ASP A 64 -13.55 -1.43 -9.95
C ASP A 64 -14.55 -0.31 -10.29
N ALA A 65 -14.46 0.19 -11.52
CA ALA A 65 -15.26 1.30 -12.08
C ALA A 65 -15.08 2.69 -11.44
N HIS A 66 -14.17 2.86 -10.47
CA HIS A 66 -13.88 4.15 -9.86
C HIS A 66 -12.59 4.81 -10.37
N ALA A 67 -12.50 6.12 -10.17
CA ALA A 67 -11.28 6.89 -10.46
C ALA A 67 -10.12 6.41 -9.57
N MET A 68 -8.91 6.43 -10.13
CA MET A 68 -7.68 6.12 -9.40
C MET A 68 -7.54 7.03 -8.18
N MET A 69 -7.39 6.44 -7.00
CA MET A 69 -7.12 7.13 -5.75
C MET A 69 -5.64 7.02 -5.40
N GLU A 70 -5.12 8.06 -4.75
CA GLU A 70 -3.73 8.09 -4.29
C GLU A 70 -3.67 8.51 -2.83
N PHE A 71 -3.04 7.66 -2.01
CA PHE A 71 -2.86 7.91 -0.58
C PHE A 71 -1.37 8.07 -0.28
N GLN A 72 -1.02 9.16 0.40
CA GLN A 72 0.35 9.45 0.81
C GLN A 72 0.40 9.63 2.32
N PHE A 73 1.28 8.88 2.98
CA PHE A 73 1.44 8.92 4.42
C PHE A 73 2.86 8.54 4.85
N GLN A 74 3.21 8.85 6.09
CA GLN A 74 4.51 8.61 6.68
C GLN A 74 4.37 7.98 8.07
N PHE A 75 5.08 6.89 8.30
CA PHE A 75 5.15 6.27 9.63
C PHE A 75 6.18 6.96 10.53
N ASP A 76 5.94 6.91 11.84
CA ASP A 76 6.88 7.41 12.84
C ASP A 76 8.07 6.44 13.05
N SER A 77 7.84 5.14 12.92
CA SER A 77 8.87 4.09 13.00
C SER A 77 9.06 3.35 11.67
N ILE A 78 10.27 2.85 11.43
CA ILE A 78 10.54 1.93 10.31
C ILE A 78 9.91 0.56 10.58
N ALA A 79 9.84 0.13 11.84
CA ALA A 79 9.21 -1.13 12.22
C ALA A 79 7.72 -1.12 11.87
N ASP A 80 7.01 -0.02 12.17
CA ASP A 80 5.58 0.11 11.85
C ASP A 80 5.34 0.06 10.34
N LEU A 81 6.22 0.68 9.55
CA LEU A 81 6.18 0.57 8.09
C LEU A 81 6.31 -0.88 7.64
N GLU A 82 7.30 -1.61 8.16
CA GLU A 82 7.56 -3.00 7.76
C GLU A 82 6.37 -3.91 8.11
N VAL A 83 5.78 -3.74 9.29
CA VAL A 83 4.57 -4.47 9.69
C VAL A 83 3.39 -4.12 8.78
N PHE A 84 3.20 -2.82 8.47
CA PHE A 84 2.14 -2.39 7.54
C PHE A 84 2.31 -3.02 6.15
N LEU A 85 3.52 -2.99 5.58
CA LEU A 85 3.81 -3.56 4.27
C LEU A 85 3.56 -5.07 4.23
N ALA A 86 3.92 -5.79 5.30
CA ALA A 86 3.62 -7.20 5.44
C ALA A 86 2.11 -7.46 5.50
N ASP A 87 1.37 -6.64 6.25
CA ASP A 87 -0.10 -6.74 6.39
C ASP A 87 -0.83 -6.49 5.06
N VAL A 88 -0.35 -5.57 4.22
CA VAL A 88 -0.91 -5.32 2.88
C VAL A 88 -0.37 -6.27 1.80
N GLY A 89 0.41 -7.29 2.17
CA GLY A 89 0.91 -8.31 1.24
C GLY A 89 1.98 -7.82 0.27
N VAL A 90 2.61 -6.69 0.56
CA VAL A 90 3.72 -6.16 -0.22
C VAL A 90 5.00 -6.86 0.18
N ASN A 91 5.46 -7.78 -0.66
CA ASN A 91 6.79 -8.39 -0.51
C ASN A 91 7.80 -7.60 -1.37
N GLU A 92 9.03 -7.45 -0.88
CA GLU A 92 10.09 -6.78 -1.64
C GLU A 92 10.46 -7.64 -2.87
N ASP A 93 9.98 -7.28 -4.06
CA ASP A 93 10.26 -8.05 -5.28
C ASP A 93 11.68 -7.81 -5.86
N SER A 94 12.50 -6.91 -5.30
CA SER A 94 13.84 -6.64 -5.85
C SER A 94 14.81 -6.01 -4.84
N PRO A 95 16.10 -6.40 -4.87
CA PRO A 95 17.12 -5.87 -3.96
C PRO A 95 17.38 -4.38 -4.25
N SER A 96 17.26 -3.57 -3.20
CA SER A 96 17.43 -2.11 -3.28
C SER A 96 18.88 -1.71 -3.54
N VAL A 97 19.14 -0.95 -4.61
CA VAL A 97 20.33 -0.09 -4.72
C VAL A 97 20.15 1.07 -3.72
N ARG A 98 21.18 1.34 -2.90
CA ARG A 98 21.19 2.39 -1.87
C ARG A 98 20.64 3.72 -2.43
N GLY A 99 19.56 4.24 -1.81
CA GLY A 99 18.95 5.53 -2.15
C GLY A 99 17.72 5.46 -3.07
N SER A 100 17.42 4.29 -3.65
CA SER A 100 16.28 4.13 -4.57
C SER A 100 14.96 3.93 -3.83
N LYS A 101 13.88 4.56 -4.33
CA LYS A 101 12.49 4.27 -3.94
C LYS A 101 12.27 2.76 -4.09
N ARG A 102 11.84 2.10 -3.03
CA ARG A 102 11.47 0.68 -3.09
C ARG A 102 10.10 0.58 -3.73
N ARG A 103 9.97 -0.39 -4.64
CA ARG A 103 8.74 -0.69 -5.37
C ARG A 103 8.48 -2.17 -5.17
N GLY A 104 7.35 -2.49 -4.57
CA GLY A 104 6.83 -3.85 -4.50
C GLY A 104 5.86 -4.06 -5.65
N SER A 105 5.84 -5.26 -6.21
CA SER A 105 4.67 -5.74 -6.92
C SER A 105 3.86 -6.60 -5.94
N PHE A 106 2.55 -6.58 -6.11
CA PHE A 106 1.66 -7.41 -5.31
C PHE A 106 1.63 -8.78 -5.96
N THR A 107 1.85 -9.84 -5.18
CA THR A 107 1.58 -11.19 -5.67
C THR A 107 0.08 -11.32 -5.85
N ASN A 108 -0.37 -10.96 -7.04
CA ASN A 108 -1.75 -11.12 -7.46
C ASN A 108 -2.06 -12.62 -7.34
N ARG A 109 -2.72 -13.04 -6.25
CA ARG A 109 -3.30 -14.39 -6.12
C ARG A 109 -4.53 -14.51 -7.02
N ARG A 110 -4.41 -14.07 -8.28
CA ARG A 110 -5.26 -14.62 -9.32
C ARG A 110 -4.89 -16.08 -9.40
N LYS A 111 -5.71 -16.94 -8.79
CA LYS A 111 -5.84 -18.34 -9.18
C LYS A 111 -6.05 -18.35 -10.69
N SER A 112 -4.99 -18.49 -11.48
CA SER A 112 -5.11 -18.94 -12.85
C SER A 112 -5.44 -20.42 -12.79
N SER A 113 -6.72 -20.71 -12.60
CA SER A 113 -7.25 -22.04 -12.88
C SER A 113 -6.99 -22.36 -14.35
N ALA A 114 -6.17 -23.38 -14.57
CA ALA A 114 -6.19 -24.29 -15.72
C ALA A 114 -6.09 -23.64 -17.13
N GLY A 115 -4.88 -23.23 -17.50
CA GLY A 115 -4.47 -23.22 -18.91
C GLY A 115 -4.03 -24.63 -19.32
N ARG A 116 -4.96 -25.41 -19.85
CA ARG A 116 -4.77 -26.77 -20.40
C ARG A 116 -3.61 -26.74 -21.41
N GLN A 117 -2.53 -27.49 -21.14
CA GLN A 117 -1.50 -27.79 -22.13
C GLN A 117 -2.16 -28.55 -23.31
N SER A 118 -2.15 -27.94 -24.49
CA SER A 118 -2.44 -28.63 -25.74
C SER A 118 -1.22 -29.50 -26.09
N LEU A 119 -1.34 -30.81 -25.87
CA LEU A 119 -0.52 -31.81 -26.53
C LEU A 119 -0.79 -31.72 -28.04
N GLN A 120 0.22 -31.32 -28.82
CA GLN A 120 0.23 -31.54 -30.26
C GLN A 120 0.68 -32.98 -30.51
N LEU A 121 -0.17 -33.72 -31.23
CA LEU A 121 0.12 -34.99 -31.87
C LEU A 121 1.04 -34.78 -33.08
#